data_AF-A0A6N8EKD1-F1
#
_entry.id   AF-A0A6N8EKD1-F1
#
_cell.length_a   1.000
_cell.length_b   1.000
_cell.length_c   1.000
_cell.angle_alpha   90.00
_cell.angle_beta   90.00
_cell.angle_gamma   90.00
#
_symmetry.space_group_name_H-M   'P 1'
#
loop_
_entity.id
_entity.type
_entity.pdbx_description
1 polymer ?
#
loop_
_entity_poly.entity_id
_entity_poly.type
_entity_poly.pdbx_seq_one_letter_code
_entity_poly.pdbx_strand_id
1 'polypeptide(L)'
;MTIERLELAAKLVADPDLQAWLSGAARKIAHGLPADQALDLSGPGARREADRLMWYAARILADDDRLSLWSAAGRIAAWRRGGSCVPGEVARLLESSHHAASVPSTQRGVYRRLTDIADARHEEVSP
;
A
#
# COMPACT_ATOMS: atom_id res chain seq x y z
N MET A 1 -7.45 -7.81 -20.75
CA MET A 1 -8.77 -7.62 -20.08
C MET A 1 -9.49 -6.49 -20.80
N THR A 2 -10.74 -6.66 -21.25
CA THR A 2 -11.48 -5.63 -22.01
C THR A 2 -12.33 -4.76 -21.05
N ILE A 3 -12.66 -3.53 -21.47
CA ILE A 3 -13.52 -2.61 -20.69
C ILE A 3 -14.87 -3.27 -20.36
N GLU A 4 -15.50 -3.92 -21.34
CA GLU A 4 -16.77 -4.63 -21.18
C GLU A 4 -16.73 -5.72 -20.10
N ARG A 5 -15.61 -6.46 -20.00
CA ARG A 5 -15.44 -7.48 -18.96
C ARG A 5 -15.30 -6.87 -17.57
N LEU A 6 -14.69 -5.68 -17.48
CA LEU A 6 -14.55 -4.93 -16.22
C LEU A 6 -15.90 -4.35 -15.77
N GLU A 7 -16.68 -3.79 -16.67
CA GLU A 7 -18.04 -3.32 -16.37
C GLU A 7 -18.98 -4.46 -15.99
N LEU A 8 -18.88 -5.60 -16.68
CA LEU A 8 -19.65 -6.79 -16.31
C LEU A 8 -19.25 -7.29 -14.92
N ALA A 9 -17.94 -7.35 -14.60
CA ALA A 9 -17.48 -7.71 -13.26
C ALA A 9 -18.00 -6.73 -12.21
N ALA A 10 -17.98 -5.42 -12.47
CA ALA A 10 -18.51 -4.41 -11.55
C ALA A 10 -20.01 -4.62 -11.25
N LYS A 11 -20.82 -5.03 -12.23
CA LYS A 11 -22.25 -5.32 -12.05
C LYS A 11 -22.53 -6.60 -11.26
N LEU A 12 -21.60 -7.54 -11.24
CA LEU A 12 -21.75 -8.84 -10.57
C LEU A 12 -21.26 -8.82 -9.11
N VAL A 13 -20.53 -7.77 -8.73
CA VAL A 13 -20.01 -7.60 -7.38
C VAL A 13 -21.09 -6.99 -6.49
N ALA A 14 -21.33 -7.61 -5.33
CA ALA A 14 -22.27 -7.11 -4.33
C ALA A 14 -21.69 -6.01 -3.43
N ASP A 15 -20.35 -5.95 -3.32
CA ASP A 15 -19.65 -4.94 -2.54
C ASP A 15 -19.64 -3.59 -3.29
N PRO A 16 -20.27 -2.53 -2.73
CA PRO A 16 -20.37 -1.24 -3.39
C PRO A 16 -19.03 -0.54 -3.61
N ASP A 17 -18.05 -0.75 -2.71
CA ASP A 17 -16.74 -0.13 -2.84
C ASP A 17 -15.94 -0.79 -3.96
N LEU A 18 -15.99 -2.13 -4.03
CA LEU A 18 -15.37 -2.89 -5.11
C LEU A 18 -16.04 -2.61 -6.46
N GLN A 19 -17.36 -2.45 -6.48
CA GLN A 19 -18.10 -2.03 -7.68
C GLN A 19 -17.66 -0.63 -8.14
N ALA A 20 -17.55 0.33 -7.23
CA ALA A 20 -17.11 1.69 -7.53
C ALA A 20 -15.66 1.72 -8.05
N TRP A 21 -14.79 0.92 -7.46
CA TRP A 21 -13.39 0.78 -7.89
C TRP A 21 -13.27 0.20 -9.30
N LEU A 22 -13.95 -0.91 -9.61
CA LEU A 22 -13.95 -1.52 -10.95
C LEU A 22 -14.53 -0.57 -12.02
N SER A 23 -15.61 0.14 -11.68
CA SER A 23 -16.24 1.13 -12.57
C SER A 23 -15.33 2.36 -12.79
N GLY A 24 -14.58 2.77 -11.76
CA GLY A 24 -13.54 3.79 -11.87
C GLY A 24 -12.40 3.35 -12.79
N ALA A 25 -11.93 2.12 -12.65
CA ALA A 25 -10.89 1.55 -13.51
C ALA A 25 -11.34 1.47 -14.98
N ALA A 26 -12.57 1.04 -15.25
CA ALA A 26 -13.14 1.00 -16.60
C ALA A 26 -13.11 2.40 -17.27
N ARG A 27 -13.49 3.45 -16.53
CA ARG A 27 -13.42 4.84 -17.00
C ARG A 27 -11.99 5.29 -17.30
N LYS A 28 -11.04 5.01 -16.40
CA LYS A 28 -9.61 5.34 -16.62
C LYS A 28 -9.08 4.67 -17.91
N ILE A 29 -9.44 3.41 -18.16
CA ILE A 29 -9.05 2.68 -19.39
C ILE A 29 -9.70 3.31 -20.63
N ALA A 30 -10.97 3.68 -20.55
CA ALA A 30 -11.67 4.38 -21.64
C ALA A 30 -11.00 5.72 -21.99
N HIS A 31 -10.36 6.38 -21.02
CA HIS A 31 -9.54 7.58 -21.21
C HIS A 31 -8.08 7.31 -21.60
N GLY A 32 -7.73 6.07 -21.94
CA GLY A 32 -6.41 5.71 -22.48
C GLY A 32 -5.36 5.35 -21.43
N LEU A 33 -5.72 5.20 -20.14
CA LEU A 33 -4.78 4.67 -19.16
C LEU A 33 -4.53 3.17 -19.40
N PRO A 34 -3.28 2.70 -19.26
CA PRO A 34 -2.98 1.28 -19.19
C PRO A 34 -3.77 0.57 -18.08
N ALA A 35 -4.18 -0.67 -18.31
CA ALA A 35 -5.07 -1.41 -17.41
C ALA A 35 -4.46 -1.62 -15.99
N ASP A 36 -3.15 -1.82 -15.91
CA ASP A 36 -2.41 -1.94 -14.66
C ASP A 36 -2.43 -0.64 -13.85
N GLN A 37 -2.27 0.51 -14.49
CA GLN A 37 -2.39 1.82 -13.83
C GLN A 37 -3.84 2.16 -13.47
N ALA A 38 -4.79 1.80 -14.34
CA ALA A 38 -6.21 2.05 -14.09
C ALA A 38 -6.73 1.29 -12.87
N LEU A 39 -6.25 0.05 -12.69
CA LEU A 39 -6.51 -0.80 -11.54
C LEU A 39 -5.58 -0.52 -10.35
N ASP A 40 -4.78 0.56 -10.40
CA ASP A 40 -3.86 0.93 -9.34
C ASP A 40 -2.87 -0.21 -8.95
N LEU A 41 -2.60 -1.14 -9.88
CA LEU A 41 -1.64 -2.24 -9.76
C LEU A 41 -0.21 -1.80 -10.07
N SER A 42 -0.06 -0.65 -10.74
CA SER A 42 1.22 -0.02 -10.99
C SER A 42 1.13 1.51 -10.83
N GLY A 43 2.29 2.17 -10.78
CA GLY A 43 2.36 3.63 -10.72
C GLY A 43 1.96 4.24 -9.36
N PRO A 44 1.41 5.47 -9.34
CA PRO A 44 1.12 6.21 -8.11
C PRO A 44 0.10 5.52 -7.19
N GLY A 45 -0.91 4.85 -7.75
CA GLY A 45 -1.92 4.10 -6.98
C GLY A 45 -1.29 2.97 -6.16
N ALA A 46 -0.50 2.13 -6.83
CA ALA A 46 0.22 1.03 -6.20
C ALA A 46 1.21 1.52 -5.13
N ARG A 47 1.87 2.67 -5.35
CA ARG A 47 2.75 3.28 -4.35
C ARG A 47 2.00 3.74 -3.11
N ARG A 48 0.86 4.40 -3.27
CA ARG A 48 0.01 4.83 -2.14
C ARG A 48 -0.47 3.64 -1.32
N GLU A 49 -0.85 2.55 -1.97
CA GLU A 49 -1.25 1.33 -1.27
C GLU A 49 -0.09 0.69 -0.52
N ALA A 50 1.09 0.59 -1.16
CA ALA A 50 2.29 0.11 -0.49
C ALA A 50 2.64 0.96 0.74
N ASP A 51 2.53 2.28 0.63
CA ASP A 51 2.78 3.25 1.70
C ASP A 51 1.81 3.07 2.86
N ARG A 52 0.51 2.96 2.56
CA ARG A 52 -0.55 2.72 3.54
C ARG A 52 -0.28 1.44 4.34
N LEU A 53 0.01 0.34 3.66
CA LEU A 53 0.27 -0.96 4.28
C LEU A 53 1.55 -0.95 5.12
N MET A 54 2.63 -0.32 4.62
CA MET A 54 3.88 -0.20 5.35
C MET A 54 3.72 0.68 6.60
N TRP A 55 2.92 1.75 6.52
CA TRP A 55 2.59 2.59 7.68
C TRP A 55 1.83 1.80 8.75
N TYR A 56 0.81 1.03 8.37
CA TYR A 56 0.10 0.18 9.32
C TYR A 56 1.01 -0.87 9.98
N ALA A 57 1.86 -1.53 9.19
CA ALA A 57 2.85 -2.46 9.72
C ALA A 57 3.78 -1.78 10.74
N ALA A 58 4.25 -0.56 10.45
CA ALA A 58 5.08 0.21 11.37
C ALA A 58 4.33 0.63 12.64
N ARG A 59 3.05 1.00 12.54
CA ARG A 59 2.19 1.34 13.67
C ARG A 59 1.97 0.15 14.60
N ILE A 60 1.66 -1.03 14.06
CA ILE A 60 1.52 -2.25 14.86
C ILE A 60 2.82 -2.57 15.60
N LEU A 61 3.96 -2.52 14.91
CA LEU A 61 5.27 -2.73 15.53
C LEU A 61 5.59 -1.68 16.62
N ALA A 62 5.20 -0.42 16.40
CA ALA A 62 5.40 0.65 17.37
C ALA A 62 4.50 0.49 18.60
N ASP A 63 3.26 0.05 18.42
CA ASP A 63 2.27 -0.08 19.49
C ASP A 63 2.51 -1.36 20.33
N ASP A 64 2.77 -2.52 19.70
CA ASP A 64 2.97 -3.81 20.38
C ASP A 64 4.22 -3.81 21.28
N ASP A 65 5.34 -3.28 20.78
CA ASP A 65 6.63 -3.32 21.47
C ASP A 65 7.03 -1.94 22.06
N ARG A 66 6.13 -0.94 22.03
CA ARG A 66 6.41 0.46 22.39
C ARG A 66 7.66 1.01 21.69
N LEU A 67 7.86 0.63 20.43
CA LEU A 67 9.04 1.00 19.66
C LEU A 67 8.92 2.40 19.08
N SER A 68 10.05 3.10 18.99
CA SER A 68 10.15 4.30 18.15
C SER A 68 9.93 3.94 16.67
N LEU A 69 9.48 4.90 15.87
CA LEU A 69 9.34 4.73 14.41
C LEU A 69 10.67 4.34 13.75
N TRP A 70 11.80 4.81 14.27
CA TRP A 70 13.14 4.40 13.82
C TRP A 70 13.40 2.91 14.06
N SER A 71 13.04 2.39 15.24
CA SER A 71 13.19 0.98 15.59
C SER A 71 12.25 0.10 14.74
N ALA A 72 11.01 0.54 14.51
CA ALA A 72 10.08 -0.15 13.61
C ALA A 72 10.64 -0.22 12.17
N ALA A 73 11.21 0.88 11.67
CA ALA A 73 11.87 0.91 10.36
C ALA A 73 13.05 -0.08 10.28
N GLY A 74 13.79 -0.26 11.37
CA GLY A 74 14.88 -1.24 11.46
C GLY A 74 14.38 -2.67 11.28
N ARG A 75 13.27 -3.02 11.94
CA ARG A 75 12.65 -4.35 11.83
C ARG A 75 12.06 -4.62 10.44
N ILE A 76 11.39 -3.64 9.85
CA ILE A 76 10.87 -3.74 8.48
C ILE A 76 12.03 -3.95 7.49
N ALA A 77 13.11 -3.18 7.61
CA ALA A 77 14.27 -3.34 6.75
C ALA A 77 14.96 -4.70 6.95
N ALA A 78 15.00 -5.22 8.19
CA ALA A 78 15.53 -6.55 8.48
C ALA A 78 14.63 -7.66 7.92
N TRP A 79 13.30 -7.57 8.05
CA TRP A 79 12.34 -8.45 7.40
C TRP A 79 12.55 -8.47 5.88
N ARG A 80 12.74 -7.29 5.26
CA ARG A 80 12.96 -7.16 3.81
C ARG A 80 14.22 -7.89 3.33
N ARG A 81 15.24 -8.00 4.20
CA ARG A 81 16.49 -8.75 3.95
C ARG A 81 16.41 -10.22 4.36
N GLY A 82 15.25 -10.72 4.80
CA GLY A 82 15.05 -12.09 5.28
C GLY A 82 15.59 -12.35 6.68
N GLY A 83 15.92 -11.31 7.45
CA GLY A 83 16.66 -11.43 8.72
C GLY A 83 15.82 -11.32 10.00
N SER A 84 14.60 -10.79 9.97
CA SER A 84 13.78 -10.61 11.18
C SER A 84 12.47 -11.38 11.11
N CYS A 85 12.16 -12.10 12.18
CA CYS A 85 10.80 -12.54 12.46
C CYS A 85 10.00 -11.32 12.93
N VAL A 86 8.94 -10.99 12.21
CA VAL A 86 7.93 -10.01 12.61
C VAL A 86 6.62 -10.75 12.89
N PRO A 87 5.69 -10.19 13.67
CA PRO A 87 4.38 -10.80 13.87
C PRO A 87 3.70 -11.16 12.55
N GLY A 88 2.94 -12.25 12.52
CA GLY A 88 2.36 -12.77 11.26
C GLY A 88 1.43 -11.78 10.53
N GLU A 89 0.74 -10.91 11.27
CA GLU A 89 -0.04 -9.81 10.68
C GLU A 89 0.86 -8.75 10.03
N VAL A 90 1.92 -8.33 10.72
CA VAL A 90 2.93 -7.41 10.18
C VAL A 90 3.59 -7.99 8.94
N ALA A 91 3.93 -9.28 8.94
CA ALA A 91 4.48 -9.97 7.77
C ALA A 91 3.52 -9.88 6.57
N ARG A 92 2.23 -10.20 6.76
CA ARG A 92 1.23 -10.12 5.68
C ARG A 92 1.07 -8.70 5.12
N LEU A 93 1.10 -7.69 5.97
CA LEU A 93 1.04 -6.29 5.54
C LEU A 93 2.27 -5.89 4.72
N LEU A 94 3.46 -6.31 5.17
CA LEU A 94 4.72 -6.00 4.48
C LEU A 94 4.85 -6.77 3.16
N GLU A 95 4.38 -8.02 3.09
CA GLU A 95 4.30 -8.79 1.84
C GLU A 95 3.35 -8.11 0.84
N SER A 96 2.15 -7.75 1.29
CA SER A 96 1.16 -7.04 0.48
C SER A 96 1.68 -5.68 0.00
N SER A 97 2.37 -4.94 0.89
CA SER A 97 3.04 -3.70 0.55
C SER A 97 4.10 -3.92 -0.53
N HIS A 98 4.92 -4.96 -0.39
CA HIS A 98 5.97 -5.29 -1.35
C HIS A 98 5.43 -5.70 -2.72
N HIS A 99 4.32 -6.44 -2.75
CA HIS A 99 3.61 -6.78 -3.97
C HIS A 99 3.05 -5.55 -4.69
N ALA A 100 2.56 -4.56 -3.95
CA ALA A 100 2.07 -3.30 -4.51
C ALA A 100 3.22 -2.41 -5.02
N ALA A 101 4.29 -2.22 -4.23
CA ALA A 101 5.49 -1.52 -4.68
C ALA A 101 6.73 -1.94 -3.89
N SER A 102 7.91 -1.77 -4.47
CA SER A 102 9.17 -2.12 -3.79
C SER A 102 9.31 -1.42 -2.43
N VAL A 103 9.56 -2.19 -1.37
CA VAL A 103 9.85 -1.72 -0.02
C VAL A 103 11.36 -1.50 0.13
N PRO A 104 11.83 -0.37 0.68
CA PRO A 104 13.25 -0.13 0.90
C PRO A 104 13.89 -1.20 1.79
N SER A 105 15.11 -1.62 1.46
CA SER A 105 15.84 -2.64 2.20
C SER A 105 16.73 -2.09 3.32
N THR A 106 16.83 -0.76 3.45
CA THR A 106 17.65 -0.09 4.47
C THR A 106 16.77 0.60 5.50
N GLN A 107 17.18 0.59 6.77
CA GLN A 107 16.44 1.24 7.85
C GLN A 107 16.21 2.73 7.56
N ARG A 108 17.23 3.43 7.07
CA ARG A 108 17.12 4.85 6.71
C ARG A 108 16.12 5.09 5.57
N GLY A 109 16.11 4.21 4.56
CA GLY A 109 15.17 4.30 3.45
C GLY A 109 13.73 4.06 3.89
N VAL A 110 13.50 3.05 4.75
CA VAL A 110 12.18 2.79 5.34
C VAL A 110 11.75 3.96 6.21
N TYR A 111 12.63 4.44 7.10
CA TYR A 111 12.31 5.54 8.01
C TYR A 111 11.94 6.82 7.25
N ARG A 112 12.74 7.22 6.25
CA ARG A 112 12.43 8.39 5.41
C ARG A 112 11.05 8.25 4.78
N ARG A 113 10.75 7.08 4.21
CA ARG A 113 9.46 6.85 3.57
C ARG A 113 8.31 6.90 4.59
N LEU A 114 8.50 6.37 5.80
CA LEU A 114 7.51 6.46 6.88
C LEU A 114 7.30 7.90 7.35
N THR A 115 8.35 8.72 7.42
CA THR A 115 8.21 10.15 7.77
C THR A 115 7.48 10.91 6.67
N ASP A 116 7.82 10.67 5.39
CA ASP A 116 7.14 11.29 4.25
C ASP A 116 5.63 10.98 4.28
N ILE A 117 5.26 9.74 4.64
CA ILE A 117 3.87 9.33 4.80
C ILE A 117 3.21 10.04 5.99
N ALA A 118 3.90 10.13 7.12
CA ALA A 118 3.36 10.80 8.30
C ALA A 118 3.08 12.29 8.02
N ASP A 119 4.02 12.96 7.36
CA ASP A 119 3.91 14.38 7.00
C ASP A 119 2.73 14.61 6.03
N ALA A 120 2.61 13.80 4.98
CA ALA A 120 1.48 13.88 4.04
C ALA A 120 0.12 13.67 4.74
N ARG A 121 0.04 12.78 5.72
CA ARG A 121 -1.19 12.54 6.49
C ARG A 121 -1.49 13.66 7.50
N HIS A 122 -0.48 14.37 8.00
CA HIS A 122 -0.67 15.54 8.85
C HIS A 122 -1.23 16.73 8.06
N GLU A 123 -0.79 16.89 6.81
CA GLU A 123 -1.31 17.90 5.88
C GLU A 123 -2.78 17.65 5.51
N GLU A 124 -3.21 16.40 5.34
CA GLU A 124 -4.61 16.06 5.04
C GLU A 124 -5.60 16.37 6.18
N VAL A 125 -5.09 16.52 7.42
CA VAL A 125 -5.92 16.76 8.62
C VAL A 125 -5.88 18.22 9.07
N SER A 126 -4.95 19.03 8.57
CA SER A 126 -4.86 20.46 8.86
C SER A 126 -5.59 21.28 7.77
N PRO A 127 -6.71 21.95 8.09
CA PRO A 127 -7.52 22.70 7.13
C PRO A 127 -6.85 23.99 6.64
#